data_AF-A0A2U1QJL6-F1
#
_entry.id   AF-A0A2U1QJL6-F1
#
_cell.length_a   1.000
_cell.length_b   1.000
_cell.length_c   1.000
_cell.angle_alpha   90.00
_cell.angle_beta   90.00
_cell.angle_gamma   90.00
#
_symmetry.space_group_name_H-M   'P 1'
#
loop_
_entity.id
_entity.type
_entity.pdbx_description
1 polymer ?
#
loop_
_entity_poly.entity_id
_entity_poly.type
_entity_poly.pdbx_seq_one_letter_code
_entity_poly.pdbx_strand_id
1 'polypeptide(L)'
;MEGTQAISATWPLCQYPRRLILEGCRACSSIIACYVVLKDLKHRDTHIISSNVLPQLTKLEHIELKDNKLAEEVFEVIPEGTNDNNNGGFSKSQTVFNIPNLTFLEIDKLNNLRYLWKRNRWMVLEFPKLTYLNIRGCRWLEHVFTSSMVGSLVQLDTLWIHDCQNLELIVKEEERDFRVNDQIISLPNLKVLKLDNLPCLKGFCLGEEAFSWPSLDILSIHYCPAITVLTKGQLDTPALKKMYTTFESPCEVREDLNSLMKKKLQEVPNYLLAVLL
;
A
#
# COMPACT_ATOMS: atom_id res chain seq x y z
N MET A 1 -26.05 -38.74 30.33
CA MET A 1 -25.37 -38.84 29.02
C MET A 1 -26.30 -38.21 28.01
N GLU A 2 -26.24 -36.89 27.89
CA GLU A 2 -27.08 -36.11 26.98
C GLU A 2 -26.26 -35.71 25.76
N GLY A 3 -26.92 -35.82 24.61
CA GLY A 3 -26.33 -35.74 23.29
C GLY A 3 -25.92 -34.34 22.89
N THR A 4 -24.82 -34.30 22.15
CA THR A 4 -24.28 -33.17 21.41
C THR A 4 -25.31 -32.63 20.41
N GLN A 5 -25.87 -31.44 20.68
CA GLN A 5 -26.52 -30.67 19.62
C GLN A 5 -25.46 -29.85 18.89
N ALA A 6 -25.11 -30.29 17.68
CA ALA A 6 -24.40 -29.47 16.71
C ALA A 6 -25.32 -28.32 16.30
N ILE A 7 -24.98 -27.10 16.71
CA ILE A 7 -25.64 -25.89 16.22
C ILE A 7 -25.14 -25.67 14.79
N SER A 8 -25.86 -26.24 13.81
CA SER A 8 -25.65 -25.92 12.41
C SER A 8 -26.21 -24.52 12.18
N ALA A 9 -25.34 -23.54 12.00
CA ALA A 9 -25.72 -22.20 11.59
C ALA A 9 -25.49 -22.07 10.08
N THR A 10 -26.54 -22.31 9.30
CA THR A 10 -26.57 -22.02 7.87
C THR A 10 -26.97 -20.55 7.70
N TRP A 11 -26.01 -19.69 7.36
CA TRP A 11 -26.27 -18.28 7.07
C TRP A 11 -26.31 -18.07 5.54
N PRO A 12 -27.37 -17.47 4.99
CA PRO A 12 -27.50 -17.29 3.55
C PRO A 12 -26.52 -16.23 3.03
N LEU A 13 -25.60 -16.69 2.16
CA LEU A 13 -24.82 -16.11 1.04
C LEU A 13 -24.90 -14.61 0.60
N CYS A 14 -25.46 -13.67 1.39
CA CYS A 14 -25.64 -12.25 1.04
C CYS A 14 -24.87 -11.23 1.94
N GLN A 15 -24.05 -11.64 2.89
CA GLN A 15 -23.73 -10.77 4.04
C GLN A 15 -22.53 -9.79 3.94
N TYR A 16 -21.85 -9.63 2.79
CA TYR A 16 -20.73 -8.68 2.69
C TYR A 16 -21.02 -7.54 1.71
N PRO A 17 -20.91 -6.27 2.14
CA PRO A 17 -21.13 -5.14 1.24
C PRO A 17 -19.98 -5.05 0.23
N ARG A 18 -20.29 -4.57 -0.97
CA ARG A 18 -19.26 -4.19 -1.97
C ARG A 18 -18.41 -3.02 -1.51
N ARG A 19 -18.89 -2.26 -0.52
CA ARG A 19 -18.20 -1.09 0.04
C ARG A 19 -18.11 -1.20 1.56
N LEU A 20 -16.89 -1.07 2.09
CA LEU A 20 -16.58 -1.04 3.51
C LEU A 20 -16.01 0.35 3.86
N ILE A 21 -16.64 1.04 4.80
CA ILE A 21 -16.17 2.35 5.31
C ILE A 21 -16.01 2.22 6.82
N LEU A 22 -14.82 2.53 7.33
CA LEU A 22 -14.50 2.49 8.76
C LEU A 22 -13.95 3.85 9.16
N GLU A 23 -14.67 4.59 10.01
CA GLU A 23 -14.31 5.95 10.45
C GLU A 23 -14.27 6.03 11.98
N GLY A 24 -13.21 6.65 12.54
CA GLY A 24 -13.13 6.97 13.97
C GLY A 24 -12.98 5.74 14.89
N CYS A 25 -12.65 4.58 14.36
CA CYS A 25 -12.48 3.35 15.12
C CYS A 25 -11.33 3.49 16.14
N ARG A 26 -11.64 3.53 17.44
CA ARG A 26 -10.63 3.35 18.50
C ARG A 26 -10.33 1.85 18.57
N ALA A 27 -9.32 1.36 17.84
CA ALA A 27 -8.85 -0.05 17.80
C ALA A 27 -9.97 -1.07 18.09
N CYS A 28 -10.74 -1.45 17.06
CA CYS A 28 -11.71 -2.56 17.06
C CYS A 28 -12.28 -3.01 18.43
N SER A 29 -12.78 -2.08 19.25
CA SER A 29 -13.55 -2.40 20.45
C SER A 29 -14.88 -1.67 20.55
N SER A 30 -15.30 -0.94 19.49
CA SER A 30 -16.64 -0.34 19.46
C SER A 30 -17.08 0.16 18.07
N ILE A 31 -17.34 -0.72 17.09
CA ILE A 31 -18.39 -0.50 16.07
C ILE A 31 -19.10 -1.82 15.75
N ILE A 32 -20.37 -1.87 16.17
CA ILE A 32 -21.36 -2.88 15.83
C ILE A 32 -21.75 -2.66 14.36
N ALA A 33 -20.96 -3.27 13.47
CA ALA A 33 -21.29 -3.63 12.08
C ALA A 33 -20.36 -4.75 11.56
N CYS A 34 -19.29 -5.07 12.29
CA CYS A 34 -18.45 -6.26 12.09
C CYS A 34 -18.65 -7.36 13.18
N TYR A 35 -19.67 -7.21 14.04
CA TYR A 35 -19.81 -7.97 15.31
C TYR A 35 -20.15 -9.47 15.18
N VAL A 36 -20.31 -10.01 13.97
CA VAL A 36 -20.50 -11.47 13.81
C VAL A 36 -19.20 -12.18 13.42
N VAL A 37 -18.23 -11.48 12.81
CA VAL A 37 -17.00 -12.10 12.32
C VAL A 37 -15.78 -11.78 13.20
N LEU A 38 -15.74 -10.63 13.87
CA LEU A 38 -14.61 -10.22 14.73
C LEU A 38 -14.75 -10.62 16.21
N LYS A 39 -15.54 -11.66 16.52
CA LYS A 39 -15.82 -12.07 17.92
C LYS A 39 -14.59 -12.49 18.73
N ASP A 40 -13.46 -12.75 18.08
CA ASP A 40 -12.23 -13.21 18.75
C ASP A 40 -11.12 -12.15 18.86
N LEU A 41 -11.35 -10.92 18.41
CA LEU A 41 -10.37 -9.84 18.55
C LEU A 41 -10.33 -9.33 20.00
N LYS A 42 -9.20 -9.57 20.68
CA LYS A 42 -8.97 -9.18 22.08
C LYS A 42 -8.70 -7.67 22.13
N HIS A 43 -8.89 -7.06 23.29
CA HIS A 43 -8.74 -5.62 23.58
C HIS A 43 -7.36 -4.96 23.29
N ARG A 44 -6.47 -5.57 22.48
CA ARG A 44 -5.14 -5.06 22.12
C ARG A 44 -4.85 -5.04 20.61
N ASP A 45 -5.83 -5.28 19.75
CA ASP A 45 -5.55 -5.50 18.32
C ASP A 45 -5.26 -4.18 17.56
N THR A 46 -4.06 -4.11 16.98
CA THR A 46 -3.52 -2.99 16.20
C THR A 46 -3.81 -3.08 14.69
N HIS A 47 -4.60 -4.07 14.25
CA HIS A 47 -4.89 -4.36 12.84
C HIS A 47 -6.36 -4.04 12.49
N ILE A 48 -6.64 -3.65 11.25
CA ILE A 48 -8.01 -3.29 10.82
C ILE A 48 -8.78 -4.49 10.22
N ILE A 49 -8.16 -5.26 9.33
CA ILE A 49 -8.75 -6.39 8.62
C ILE A 49 -7.98 -7.66 8.99
N SER A 50 -8.63 -8.57 9.71
CA SER A 50 -8.04 -9.85 10.13
C SER A 50 -7.84 -10.82 8.96
N SER A 51 -6.79 -11.65 9.00
CA SER A 51 -6.54 -12.68 7.98
C SER A 51 -7.69 -13.68 7.86
N ASN A 52 -8.41 -13.94 8.96
CA ASN A 52 -9.52 -14.88 9.03
C ASN A 52 -10.73 -14.44 8.20
N VAL A 53 -10.86 -13.13 7.94
CA VAL A 53 -12.00 -12.58 7.18
C VAL A 53 -11.66 -12.42 5.71
N LEU A 54 -10.38 -12.37 5.34
CA LEU A 54 -9.92 -12.16 3.95
C LEU A 54 -10.57 -13.12 2.94
N PRO A 55 -10.67 -14.45 3.19
CA PRO A 55 -11.31 -15.36 2.23
C PRO A 55 -12.79 -15.08 1.99
N GLN A 56 -13.44 -14.33 2.89
CA GLN A 56 -14.87 -14.01 2.83
C GLN A 56 -15.14 -12.69 2.09
N LEU A 57 -14.12 -11.82 1.93
CA LEU A 57 -14.23 -10.50 1.29
C LEU A 57 -14.25 -10.58 -0.25
N THR A 58 -14.75 -11.67 -0.83
CA THR A 58 -14.72 -11.91 -2.27
C THR A 58 -15.59 -10.94 -3.08
N LYS A 59 -16.61 -10.34 -2.47
CA LYS A 59 -17.49 -9.34 -3.13
C LYS A 59 -17.05 -7.89 -2.89
N LEU A 60 -16.00 -7.68 -2.08
CA LEU A 60 -15.58 -6.33 -1.68
C LEU A 60 -14.91 -5.62 -2.85
N GLU A 61 -15.40 -4.43 -3.19
CA GLU A 61 -14.95 -3.61 -4.31
C GLU A 61 -14.30 -2.29 -3.85
N HIS A 62 -14.68 -1.80 -2.66
CA HIS A 62 -14.28 -0.49 -2.15
C HIS A 62 -14.01 -0.55 -0.65
N ILE A 63 -12.86 -0.05 -0.21
CA ILE A 63 -12.47 0.12 1.19
C ILE A 63 -12.11 1.58 1.45
N GLU A 64 -12.63 2.15 2.52
CA GLU A 64 -12.33 3.50 2.97
C GLU A 64 -12.08 3.47 4.49
N LEU A 65 -10.88 3.85 4.91
CA LEU A 65 -10.43 3.81 6.30
C LEU A 65 -10.08 5.23 6.74
N LYS A 66 -10.74 5.72 7.80
CA LYS A 66 -10.65 7.12 8.23
C LYS A 66 -10.43 7.26 9.73
N ASP A 67 -9.60 8.20 10.12
CA ASP A 67 -9.48 8.71 11.49
C ASP A 67 -9.26 7.62 12.57
N ASN A 68 -8.50 6.58 12.25
CA ASN A 68 -8.15 5.53 13.22
C ASN A 68 -6.78 5.83 13.87
N LYS A 69 -6.82 6.08 15.17
CA LYS A 69 -5.65 6.53 15.95
C LYS A 69 -4.79 5.40 16.52
N LEU A 70 -5.18 4.15 16.35
CA LEU A 70 -4.51 3.01 16.98
C LEU A 70 -4.05 1.94 15.98
N ALA A 71 -4.58 1.93 14.77
CA ALA A 71 -4.17 1.00 13.73
C ALA A 71 -2.70 1.23 13.36
N GLU A 72 -1.87 0.21 13.55
CA GLU A 72 -0.49 0.17 13.08
C GLU A 72 -0.40 -0.53 11.71
N GLU A 73 -1.38 -1.38 11.40
CA GLU A 73 -1.44 -2.17 10.18
C GLU A 73 -2.88 -2.23 9.63
N VAL A 74 -3.07 -2.19 8.30
CA VAL A 74 -4.41 -2.36 7.71
C VAL A 74 -4.82 -3.83 7.70
N PHE A 75 -3.95 -4.71 7.21
CA PHE A 75 -4.23 -6.14 7.08
C PHE A 75 -3.38 -6.94 8.08
N GLU A 76 -4.03 -7.78 8.87
CA GLU A 76 -3.39 -8.65 9.84
C GLU A 76 -2.56 -9.73 9.15
N VAL A 77 -1.41 -10.01 9.76
CA VAL A 77 -0.46 -11.03 9.36
C VAL A 77 -0.65 -12.31 10.18
N ILE A 78 -0.74 -13.47 9.51
CA ILE A 78 -0.80 -14.76 10.21
C ILE A 78 0.53 -15.01 10.94
N PRO A 79 0.51 -15.28 12.26
CA PRO A 79 1.72 -15.61 13.01
C PRO A 79 2.35 -16.92 12.52
N GLU A 80 3.67 -17.03 12.70
CA GLU A 80 4.41 -18.29 12.55
C GLU A 80 3.78 -19.40 13.40
N GLY A 81 3.20 -20.43 12.76
CA GLY A 81 3.05 -21.75 13.41
C GLY A 81 1.66 -22.32 13.70
N THR A 82 0.56 -21.82 13.14
CA THR A 82 -0.79 -22.42 13.34
C THR A 82 -1.06 -23.72 12.54
N ASN A 83 -0.05 -24.55 12.29
CA ASN A 83 -0.30 -25.94 11.88
C ASN A 83 -0.14 -26.83 13.11
N ASP A 84 -1.25 -27.43 13.52
CA ASP A 84 -1.35 -28.44 14.56
C ASP A 84 -0.28 -29.54 14.43
N ASN A 85 0.13 -30.02 15.59
CA ASN A 85 1.07 -31.11 15.82
C ASN A 85 0.83 -32.31 14.90
N ASN A 86 1.83 -32.63 14.06
CA ASN A 86 2.59 -33.89 14.12
C ASN A 86 3.37 -34.11 12.81
N ASN A 87 4.61 -34.56 13.00
CA ASN A 87 5.62 -34.98 12.02
C ASN A 87 6.36 -33.88 11.25
N GLY A 88 7.66 -33.82 11.55
CA GLY A 88 8.66 -33.06 10.81
C GLY A 88 8.69 -33.42 9.34
N GLY A 89 8.46 -32.41 8.51
CA GLY A 89 8.58 -32.45 7.07
C GLY A 89 8.50 -31.02 6.56
N PHE A 90 9.64 -30.41 6.24
CA PHE A 90 9.73 -29.06 5.70
C PHE A 90 9.11 -29.02 4.30
N SER A 91 7.88 -28.52 4.22
CA SER A 91 7.30 -27.88 3.02
C SER A 91 6.10 -27.05 3.47
N LYS A 92 6.33 -25.82 3.95
CA LYS A 92 5.24 -24.86 4.16
C LYS A 92 5.18 -23.93 2.96
N SER A 93 4.30 -24.25 2.01
CA SER A 93 3.95 -23.41 0.87
C SER A 93 3.43 -22.05 1.35
N GLN A 94 3.73 -20.97 0.63
CA GLN A 94 3.13 -19.66 0.88
C GLN A 94 1.61 -19.77 0.72
N THR A 95 0.86 -19.12 1.61
CA THR A 95 -0.59 -18.96 1.53
C THR A 95 -0.89 -17.63 0.86
N VAL A 96 -1.62 -17.67 -0.24
CA VAL A 96 -2.02 -16.48 -1.00
C VAL A 96 -3.45 -16.10 -0.61
N PHE A 97 -3.65 -14.88 -0.14
CA PHE A 97 -4.95 -14.28 0.11
C PHE A 97 -5.25 -13.27 -0.98
N ASN A 98 -6.26 -13.57 -1.79
CA ASN A 98 -6.69 -12.72 -2.87
C ASN A 98 -7.95 -11.94 -2.45
N ILE A 99 -7.96 -10.62 -2.64
CA ILE A 99 -9.19 -9.81 -2.60
C ILE A 99 -9.57 -9.45 -4.04
N PRO A 100 -10.25 -10.37 -4.76
CA PRO A 100 -10.24 -10.40 -6.22
C PRO A 100 -11.04 -9.29 -6.89
N ASN A 101 -11.88 -8.59 -6.14
CA ASN A 101 -12.77 -7.56 -6.66
C ASN A 101 -12.47 -6.16 -6.12
N LEU A 102 -11.48 -6.00 -5.23
CA LEU A 102 -11.14 -4.68 -4.69
C LEU A 102 -10.59 -3.79 -5.81
N THR A 103 -11.25 -2.67 -6.05
CA THR A 103 -10.88 -1.67 -7.08
C THR A 103 -10.45 -0.34 -6.46
N PHE A 104 -10.93 -0.04 -5.26
CA PHE A 104 -10.73 1.23 -4.59
C PHE A 104 -10.30 1.02 -3.14
N LEU A 105 -9.17 1.62 -2.75
CA LEU A 105 -8.69 1.67 -1.37
C LEU A 105 -8.32 3.12 -1.02
N GLU A 106 -8.97 3.68 0.00
CA GLU A 106 -8.64 4.99 0.55
C GLU A 106 -8.31 4.86 2.04
N ILE A 107 -7.22 5.51 2.44
CA ILE A 107 -6.72 5.55 3.81
C ILE A 107 -6.47 7.00 4.19
N ASP A 108 -7.23 7.54 5.14
CA ASP A 108 -7.16 8.95 5.57
C ASP A 108 -6.94 9.07 7.08
N LYS A 109 -5.87 9.76 7.48
CA LYS A 109 -5.54 10.11 8.88
C LYS A 109 -5.40 8.91 9.83
N LEU A 110 -4.89 7.78 9.33
CA LEU A 110 -4.45 6.68 10.18
C LEU A 110 -3.06 7.00 10.74
N ASN A 111 -3.00 7.86 11.75
CA ASN A 111 -1.73 8.44 12.19
C ASN A 111 -0.70 7.38 12.59
N ASN A 112 -1.12 6.35 13.35
CA ASN A 112 -0.29 5.24 13.85
C ASN A 112 0.06 4.18 12.79
N LEU A 113 -0.49 4.28 11.58
CA LEU A 113 -0.26 3.30 10.55
C LEU A 113 1.22 3.29 10.18
N ARG A 114 1.87 2.14 10.33
CA ARG A 114 3.27 1.93 9.95
C ARG A 114 3.36 1.26 8.59
N TYR A 115 2.44 0.33 8.31
CA TYR A 115 2.41 -0.49 7.11
C TYR A 115 0.95 -0.73 6.67
N LEU A 116 0.68 -0.87 5.37
CA LEU A 116 -0.63 -1.42 4.94
C LEU A 116 -0.73 -2.89 5.36
N TRP A 117 0.39 -3.60 5.25
CA TRP A 117 0.57 -4.99 5.65
C TRP A 117 2.05 -5.17 6.00
N LYS A 118 2.35 -5.89 7.07
CA LYS A 118 3.75 -6.19 7.41
C LYS A 118 4.25 -7.37 6.57
N ARG A 119 5.54 -7.35 6.22
CA ARG A 119 6.20 -8.47 5.53
C ARG A 119 5.94 -9.79 6.27
N ASN A 120 5.51 -10.81 5.54
CA ASN A 120 5.36 -12.17 6.06
C ASN A 120 5.84 -13.20 5.03
N ARG A 121 6.68 -14.14 5.45
CA ARG A 121 7.25 -15.16 4.54
C ARG A 121 6.26 -16.26 4.13
N TRP A 122 5.13 -16.38 4.82
CA TRP A 122 4.10 -17.40 4.65
C TRP A 122 2.79 -16.85 4.07
N MET A 123 2.64 -15.53 3.95
CA MET A 123 1.40 -14.89 3.53
C MET A 123 1.67 -13.86 2.43
N VAL A 124 0.99 -14.01 1.30
CA VAL A 124 0.99 -13.04 0.20
C VAL A 124 -0.42 -12.49 0.05
N LEU A 125 -0.54 -11.15 0.03
CA LEU A 125 -1.81 -10.46 -0.23
C LEU A 125 -1.82 -9.95 -1.66
N GLU A 126 -2.86 -10.29 -2.41
CA GLU A 126 -3.00 -9.89 -3.81
C GLU A 126 -4.27 -9.07 -4.05
N PHE A 127 -4.12 -8.01 -4.86
CA PHE A 127 -5.18 -7.09 -5.24
C PHE A 127 -5.26 -6.94 -6.76
N PRO A 128 -5.61 -8.02 -7.48
CA PRO A 128 -5.46 -8.10 -8.93
C PRO A 128 -6.33 -7.12 -9.72
N LYS A 129 -7.32 -6.47 -9.08
CA LYS A 129 -8.20 -5.47 -9.69
C LYS A 129 -8.09 -4.07 -9.07
N LEU A 130 -7.15 -3.85 -8.15
CA LEU A 130 -7.03 -2.55 -7.50
C LEU A 130 -6.60 -1.52 -8.54
N THR A 131 -7.45 -0.52 -8.80
CA THR A 131 -7.20 0.54 -9.77
C THR A 131 -6.85 1.86 -9.09
N TYR A 132 -7.35 2.09 -7.88
CA TYR A 132 -7.17 3.35 -7.17
C TYR A 132 -6.70 3.12 -5.74
N LEU A 133 -5.57 3.74 -5.39
CA LEU A 133 -5.07 3.82 -4.02
C LEU A 133 -4.80 5.28 -3.64
N ASN A 134 -5.48 5.74 -2.60
CA ASN A 134 -5.21 7.04 -1.98
C ASN A 134 -4.80 6.88 -0.51
N ILE A 135 -3.68 7.47 -0.13
CA ILE A 135 -3.17 7.47 1.25
C ILE A 135 -2.90 8.91 1.67
N ARG A 136 -3.64 9.38 2.67
CA ARG A 136 -3.60 10.75 3.15
C ARG A 136 -3.33 10.81 4.65
N GLY A 137 -2.40 11.66 5.07
CA GLY A 137 -2.28 12.04 6.48
C GLY A 137 -1.87 10.90 7.42
N CYS A 138 -1.22 9.85 6.90
CA CYS A 138 -0.70 8.73 7.71
C CYS A 138 0.70 9.08 8.22
N ARG A 139 0.78 9.74 9.38
CA ARG A 139 2.01 10.35 9.89
C ARG A 139 3.18 9.37 10.06
N TRP A 140 2.93 8.19 10.62
CA TRP A 140 3.97 7.20 10.96
C TRP A 140 4.18 6.12 9.88
N LEU A 141 3.58 6.28 8.69
CA LEU A 141 3.72 5.32 7.61
C LEU A 141 5.18 5.25 7.15
N GLU A 142 5.78 4.06 7.22
CA GLU A 142 7.20 3.87 6.89
C GLU A 142 7.41 3.54 5.41
N HIS A 143 6.56 2.67 4.88
CA HIS A 143 6.47 2.31 3.46
C HIS A 143 5.06 1.82 3.10
N VAL A 144 4.71 1.86 1.81
CA VAL A 144 3.37 1.45 1.33
C VAL A 144 3.36 -0.03 0.95
N PHE A 145 4.35 -0.44 0.18
CA PHE A 145 4.47 -1.78 -0.38
C PHE A 145 5.85 -2.36 -0.12
N THR A 146 5.98 -3.68 -0.25
CA THR A 146 7.26 -4.33 -0.45
C THR A 146 7.42 -4.76 -1.90
N SER A 147 8.65 -5.01 -2.37
CA SER A 147 8.91 -5.34 -3.78
C SER A 147 8.16 -6.58 -4.26
N SER A 148 7.95 -7.58 -3.40
CA SER A 148 7.17 -8.79 -3.72
C SER A 148 5.67 -8.52 -3.96
N MET A 149 5.13 -7.43 -3.42
CA MET A 149 3.70 -7.10 -3.52
C MET A 149 3.36 -6.36 -4.82
N VAL A 150 4.33 -5.65 -5.41
CA VAL A 150 4.12 -4.82 -6.60
C VAL A 150 3.60 -5.66 -7.78
N GLY A 151 4.03 -6.92 -7.87
CA GLY A 151 3.57 -7.85 -8.91
C GLY A 151 2.07 -8.15 -8.90
N SER A 152 1.37 -7.90 -7.78
CA SER A 152 -0.09 -8.07 -7.68
C SER A 152 -0.89 -6.82 -8.09
N LEU A 153 -0.22 -5.67 -8.24
CA LEU A 153 -0.84 -4.36 -8.47
C LEU A 153 -0.90 -3.99 -9.96
N VAL A 154 -1.00 -4.99 -10.84
CA VAL A 154 -0.91 -4.79 -12.30
C VAL A 154 -2.03 -3.92 -12.87
N GLN A 155 -3.16 -3.81 -12.18
CA GLN A 155 -4.29 -2.95 -12.59
C GLN A 155 -4.26 -1.55 -11.95
N LEU A 156 -3.27 -1.24 -11.11
CA LEU A 156 -3.21 0.04 -10.41
C LEU A 156 -3.05 1.15 -11.43
N ASP A 157 -4.05 2.04 -11.49
CA ASP A 157 -4.15 3.14 -12.44
C ASP A 157 -3.72 4.46 -11.78
N THR A 158 -4.19 4.69 -10.56
CA THR A 158 -3.91 5.92 -9.81
C THR A 158 -3.35 5.57 -8.43
N LEU A 159 -2.15 6.09 -8.15
CA LEU A 159 -1.54 6.12 -6.83
C LEU A 159 -1.40 7.57 -6.37
N TRP A 160 -2.09 7.93 -5.30
CA TRP A 160 -1.99 9.25 -4.68
C TRP A 160 -1.59 9.10 -3.22
N ILE A 161 -0.46 9.70 -2.85
CA ILE A 161 0.01 9.72 -1.48
C ILE A 161 0.27 11.15 -1.08
N HIS A 162 -0.32 11.59 0.02
CA HIS A 162 -0.10 12.94 0.51
C HIS A 162 -0.15 13.11 2.01
N ASP A 163 0.51 14.15 2.51
CA ASP A 163 0.55 14.53 3.92
C ASP A 163 1.12 13.45 4.87
N CYS A 164 1.93 12.50 4.37
CA CYS A 164 2.55 11.42 5.16
C CYS A 164 4.00 11.79 5.55
N GLN A 165 4.21 12.12 6.83
CA GLN A 165 5.43 12.81 7.29
C GLN A 165 6.65 11.90 7.43
N ASN A 166 6.48 10.64 7.82
CA ASN A 166 7.59 9.70 8.03
C ASN A 166 7.82 8.75 6.85
N LEU A 167 7.05 8.87 5.76
CA LEU A 167 7.17 7.98 4.61
C LEU A 167 8.51 8.19 3.93
N GLU A 168 9.39 7.19 3.99
CA GLU A 168 10.72 7.27 3.37
C GLU A 168 10.75 6.66 1.96
N LEU A 169 10.00 5.58 1.74
CA LEU A 169 9.97 4.83 0.48
C LEU A 169 8.55 4.37 0.17
N ILE A 170 8.14 4.37 -1.09
CA ILE A 170 6.82 3.81 -1.48
C ILE A 170 6.91 2.29 -1.51
N VAL A 171 7.96 1.76 -2.14
CA VAL A 171 8.28 0.33 -2.23
C VAL A 171 9.56 0.07 -1.44
N LYS A 172 9.46 -0.80 -0.45
CA LYS A 172 10.61 -1.30 0.31
C LYS A 172 11.17 -2.56 -0.36
N GLU A 173 12.45 -2.53 -0.71
CA GLU A 173 13.18 -3.72 -1.15
C GLU A 173 13.22 -4.76 -0.03
N GLU A 174 12.95 -6.02 -0.38
CA GLU A 174 13.08 -7.16 0.52
C GLU A 174 14.39 -7.88 0.26
N GLU A 175 15.08 -8.29 1.33
CA GLU A 175 16.21 -9.22 1.23
C GLU A 175 15.72 -10.52 0.57
N ARG A 176 16.11 -10.72 -0.70
CA ARG A 176 15.86 -11.95 -1.45
C ARG A 176 16.95 -12.96 -1.08
N ASP A 177 16.53 -14.17 -0.66
CA ASP A 177 17.45 -15.30 -0.49
C ASP A 177 18.06 -15.75 -1.84
N PHE A 178 17.49 -15.31 -2.97
CA PHE A 178 18.01 -15.53 -4.32
C PHE A 178 17.91 -14.26 -5.18
N ARG A 179 19.07 -13.72 -5.55
CA ARG A 179 19.23 -12.60 -6.47
C ARG A 179 18.86 -13.02 -7.89
N VAL A 180 17.57 -13.02 -8.22
CA VAL A 180 17.16 -12.92 -9.64
C VAL A 180 17.15 -11.43 -9.97
N ASN A 181 18.33 -10.91 -10.31
CA ASN A 181 18.57 -9.50 -10.60
C ASN A 181 17.97 -9.04 -11.95
N ASP A 182 17.24 -9.90 -12.66
CA ASP A 182 16.81 -9.64 -14.04
C ASP A 182 15.29 -9.47 -14.21
N GLN A 183 14.51 -9.54 -13.13
CA GLN A 183 13.06 -9.39 -13.23
C GLN A 183 12.66 -7.91 -13.18
N ILE A 184 12.14 -7.41 -14.30
CA ILE A 184 11.56 -6.06 -14.40
C ILE A 184 10.26 -6.04 -13.59
N ILE A 185 10.17 -5.14 -12.61
CA ILE A 185 8.98 -4.89 -11.82
C ILE A 185 8.12 -3.87 -12.59
N SER A 186 6.96 -4.29 -13.09
CA SER A 186 6.10 -3.41 -13.88
C SER A 186 4.80 -3.04 -13.17
N LEU A 187 4.42 -1.77 -13.30
CA LEU A 187 3.08 -1.27 -13.02
C LEU A 187 2.47 -0.83 -14.36
N PRO A 188 2.00 -1.78 -15.18
CA PRO A 188 1.71 -1.53 -16.58
C PRO A 188 0.55 -0.56 -16.81
N ASN A 189 -0.41 -0.51 -15.88
CA ASN A 189 -1.59 0.33 -15.99
C ASN A 189 -1.50 1.64 -15.19
N LEU A 190 -0.38 1.90 -14.49
CA LEU A 190 -0.25 3.13 -13.70
C LEU A 190 -0.20 4.34 -14.63
N LYS A 191 -1.25 5.16 -14.58
CA LYS A 191 -1.37 6.40 -15.37
C LYS A 191 -1.07 7.64 -14.56
N VAL A 192 -1.36 7.60 -13.27
CA VAL A 192 -1.26 8.77 -12.38
C VAL A 192 -0.49 8.42 -11.12
N LEU A 193 0.65 9.09 -10.93
CA LEU A 193 1.41 9.07 -9.68
C LEU A 193 1.46 10.49 -9.10
N LYS A 194 0.82 10.69 -7.95
CA LYS A 194 0.78 11.98 -7.24
C LYS A 194 1.39 11.84 -5.85
N LEU A 195 2.39 12.67 -5.58
CA LEU A 195 3.15 12.71 -4.35
C LEU A 195 3.14 14.14 -3.83
N ASP A 196 2.51 14.39 -2.69
CA ASP A 196 2.33 15.75 -2.17
C ASP A 196 2.62 15.83 -0.66
N ASN A 197 3.44 16.80 -0.26
CA ASN A 197 3.77 17.07 1.14
C ASN A 197 4.31 15.83 1.87
N LEU A 198 5.40 15.25 1.32
CA LEU A 198 6.09 14.07 1.83
C LEU A 198 7.55 14.43 2.17
N PRO A 199 7.82 15.07 3.32
CA PRO A 199 9.13 15.65 3.61
C PRO A 199 10.27 14.64 3.77
N CYS A 200 9.97 13.41 4.19
CA CYS A 200 10.97 12.35 4.36
C CYS A 200 11.09 11.40 3.16
N LEU A 201 10.29 11.58 2.10
CA LEU A 201 10.27 10.65 0.97
C LEU A 201 11.59 10.76 0.18
N LYS A 202 12.34 9.66 0.12
CA LYS A 202 13.64 9.59 -0.56
C LYS A 202 13.53 9.08 -2.01
N GLY A 203 12.48 8.31 -2.31
CA GLY A 203 12.23 7.74 -3.64
C GLY A 203 11.03 6.79 -3.67
N PHE A 204 10.68 6.33 -4.87
CA PHE A 204 9.68 5.27 -5.06
C PHE A 204 10.24 3.92 -4.60
N CYS A 205 11.42 3.54 -5.08
CA CYS A 205 12.17 2.36 -4.63
C CYS A 205 13.67 2.66 -4.71
N LEU A 206 14.47 2.34 -3.68
CA LEU A 206 15.92 2.57 -3.73
C LEU A 206 16.76 1.30 -3.91
N GLY A 207 16.12 0.19 -4.27
CA GLY A 207 16.79 -1.03 -4.71
C GLY A 207 17.28 -0.92 -6.17
N GLU A 208 18.04 -1.92 -6.59
CA GLU A 208 18.64 -2.00 -7.92
C GLU A 208 17.68 -2.59 -8.97
N GLU A 209 16.42 -2.88 -8.60
CA GLU A 209 15.45 -3.45 -9.53
C GLU A 209 15.10 -2.49 -10.68
N ALA A 210 14.94 -3.06 -11.87
CA ALA A 210 14.43 -2.33 -13.02
C ALA A 210 12.90 -2.20 -12.93
N PHE A 211 12.39 -1.00 -13.17
CA PHE A 211 10.96 -0.68 -13.21
C PHE A 211 10.50 -0.29 -14.61
N SER A 212 9.26 -0.64 -14.95
CA SER A 212 8.62 -0.20 -16.20
C SER A 212 7.18 0.25 -15.95
N TRP A 213 6.88 1.51 -16.27
CA TRP A 213 5.57 2.15 -16.13
C TRP A 213 5.10 2.68 -17.51
N PRO A 214 4.77 1.79 -18.45
CA PRO A 214 4.52 2.14 -19.85
C PRO A 214 3.32 3.08 -20.06
N SER A 215 2.37 3.12 -19.13
CA SER A 215 1.15 3.94 -19.23
C SER A 215 1.19 5.24 -18.42
N LEU A 216 2.32 5.54 -17.74
CA LEU A 216 2.38 6.71 -16.86
C LEU A 216 2.27 8.00 -17.67
N ASP A 217 1.18 8.75 -17.46
CA ASP A 217 0.89 10.00 -18.17
C ASP A 217 1.12 11.22 -17.26
N ILE A 218 0.75 11.09 -15.98
CA ILE A 218 0.83 12.17 -15.00
C ILE A 218 1.75 11.75 -13.86
N LEU A 219 2.89 12.44 -13.75
CA LEU A 219 3.73 12.45 -12.56
C LEU A 219 3.67 13.83 -11.90
N SER A 220 3.26 13.87 -10.64
CA SER A 220 3.17 15.11 -9.86
C SER A 220 3.88 14.92 -8.52
N ILE A 221 4.84 15.79 -8.24
CA ILE A 221 5.67 15.78 -7.03
C ILE A 221 5.70 17.19 -6.45
N HIS A 222 4.94 17.43 -5.39
CA HIS A 222 4.83 18.73 -4.73
C HIS A 222 5.29 18.62 -3.27
N TYR A 223 6.08 19.60 -2.80
CA TYR A 223 6.51 19.68 -1.40
C TYR A 223 7.18 18.40 -0.86
N CYS A 224 8.02 17.75 -1.67
CA CYS A 224 8.79 16.56 -1.32
C CYS A 224 10.30 16.88 -1.37
N PRO A 225 10.88 17.60 -0.40
CA PRO A 225 12.27 18.07 -0.46
C PRO A 225 13.34 16.97 -0.43
N ALA A 226 13.05 15.78 0.10
CA ALA A 226 14.04 14.70 0.21
C ALA A 226 14.14 13.82 -1.04
N ILE A 227 13.17 13.88 -1.97
CA ILE A 227 13.17 13.01 -3.14
C ILE A 227 14.10 13.58 -4.20
N THR A 228 15.03 12.76 -4.69
CA THR A 228 15.97 13.17 -5.76
C THR A 228 15.96 12.22 -6.95
N VAL A 229 15.46 11.00 -6.75
CA VAL A 229 15.26 9.98 -7.77
C VAL A 229 13.97 9.22 -7.45
N LEU A 230 13.29 8.69 -8.46
CA LEU A 230 12.18 7.75 -8.24
C LEU A 230 12.74 6.35 -7.96
N THR A 231 13.68 5.89 -8.78
CA THR A 231 14.34 4.59 -8.60
C THR A 231 15.86 4.73 -8.72
N LYS A 232 16.62 3.83 -8.06
CA LYS A 232 18.07 3.72 -8.34
C LYS A 232 18.34 2.84 -9.56
N GLY A 233 17.63 1.72 -9.68
CA GLY A 233 17.62 0.90 -10.87
C GLY A 233 16.99 1.60 -12.08
N GLN A 234 17.08 0.97 -13.25
CA GLN A 234 16.53 1.49 -14.50
C GLN A 234 15.01 1.74 -14.38
N LEU A 235 14.53 2.86 -14.91
CA LEU A 235 13.10 3.18 -14.95
C LEU A 235 12.69 3.55 -16.37
N ASP A 236 11.77 2.78 -16.94
CA ASP A 236 11.19 3.03 -18.25
C ASP A 236 9.79 3.65 -18.13
N THR A 237 9.59 4.82 -18.74
CA THR A 237 8.35 5.62 -18.69
C THR A 237 8.00 6.21 -20.08
N PRO A 238 7.80 5.38 -21.11
CA PRO A 238 7.71 5.82 -22.51
C PRO A 238 6.50 6.74 -22.81
N ALA A 239 5.42 6.66 -22.03
CA ALA A 239 4.25 7.53 -22.19
C ALA A 239 4.36 8.87 -21.44
N LEU A 240 5.31 9.01 -20.51
CA LEU A 240 5.37 10.18 -19.64
C LEU A 240 5.92 11.38 -20.40
N LYS A 241 5.06 12.35 -20.68
CA LYS A 241 5.44 13.57 -21.41
C LYS A 241 5.63 14.77 -20.50
N LYS A 242 4.90 14.82 -19.39
CA LYS A 242 4.83 15.99 -18.51
C LYS A 242 4.97 15.60 -17.06
N MET A 243 5.79 16.34 -16.34
CA MET A 243 5.98 16.26 -14.91
C MET A 243 5.56 17.57 -14.27
N TYR A 244 4.85 17.49 -13.14
CA TYR A 244 4.39 18.64 -12.37
C TYR A 244 5.19 18.70 -11.05
N THR A 245 5.84 19.82 -10.77
CA THR A 245 6.62 20.04 -9.54
C THR A 245 6.13 21.29 -8.80
N THR A 246 6.56 21.45 -7.54
CA THR A 246 6.16 22.60 -6.71
C THR A 246 6.51 23.93 -7.37
N PHE A 247 5.51 24.83 -7.47
CA PHE A 247 5.68 26.23 -7.91
C PHE A 247 6.19 26.46 -9.34
N GLU A 248 6.18 25.44 -10.19
CA GLU A 248 6.61 25.56 -11.60
C GLU A 248 5.53 25.16 -12.59
N SER A 249 5.68 25.67 -13.82
CA SER A 249 4.92 25.19 -14.96
C SER A 249 5.26 23.72 -15.25
N PRO A 250 4.37 22.94 -15.90
CA PRO A 250 4.65 21.55 -16.23
C PRO A 250 5.94 21.43 -17.05
N CYS A 251 6.86 20.58 -16.58
CA CYS A 251 8.13 20.32 -17.24
C CYS A 251 7.96 19.20 -18.26
N GLU A 252 8.48 19.38 -19.46
CA GLU A 252 8.51 18.31 -20.46
C GLU A 252 9.60 17.30 -20.12
N VAL A 253 9.25 16.01 -20.12
CA VAL A 253 10.19 14.92 -19.90
C VAL A 253 10.86 14.59 -21.24
N ARG A 254 12.01 15.23 -21.51
CA ARG A 254 12.80 15.04 -22.74
C ARG A 254 14.10 14.27 -22.54
N GLU A 255 14.48 14.05 -21.29
CA GLU A 255 15.69 13.38 -20.84
C GLU A 255 15.32 12.34 -19.77
N ASP A 256 16.32 11.63 -19.24
CA ASP A 256 16.15 10.69 -18.13
C ASP A 256 15.42 11.35 -16.95
N LEU A 257 14.36 10.69 -16.47
CA LEU A 257 13.44 11.24 -15.47
C LEU A 257 14.15 11.54 -14.13
N ASN A 258 15.03 10.65 -13.70
CA ASN A 258 15.82 10.84 -12.48
C ASN A 258 16.75 12.06 -12.60
N SER A 259 17.34 12.27 -13.78
CA SER A 259 18.17 13.44 -14.07
C SER A 259 17.37 14.74 -14.06
N LEU A 260 16.17 14.74 -14.65
CA LEU A 260 15.25 15.88 -14.61
C LEU A 260 14.81 16.21 -13.19
N MET A 261 14.48 15.20 -12.38
CA MET A 261 14.09 15.38 -10.98
C MET A 261 15.20 16.02 -10.15
N LYS A 262 16.46 15.59 -10.32
CA LYS A 262 17.59 16.22 -9.60
C LYS A 262 17.71 17.70 -9.93
N LYS A 263 17.55 18.09 -11.19
CA LYS A 263 17.57 19.52 -11.59
C LYS A 263 16.40 20.26 -10.96
N LYS A 264 15.18 19.75 -11.13
CA LYS A 264 13.94 20.45 -10.77
C LYS A 264 13.61 20.50 -9.28
N LEU A 265 14.08 19.53 -8.49
CA LEU A 265 13.86 19.51 -7.05
C LEU A 265 14.99 20.19 -6.27
N GLN A 266 16.14 20.42 -6.90
CA GLN A 266 17.24 21.21 -6.34
C GLN A 266 17.23 22.68 -6.78
N GLU A 267 16.45 23.03 -7.81
CA GLU A 267 16.14 24.41 -8.14
C GLU A 267 15.46 25.05 -6.92
N VAL A 268 16.24 25.82 -6.15
CA VAL A 268 15.71 26.65 -5.06
C VAL A 268 14.69 27.59 -5.71
N PRO A 269 13.43 27.62 -5.26
CA PRO A 269 12.47 28.55 -5.83
C PRO A 269 13.03 29.96 -5.69
N ASN A 270 13.20 30.69 -6.79
CA ASN A 270 13.73 32.07 -6.78
C ASN A 270 12.97 33.00 -5.82
N TYR A 271 11.75 32.64 -5.42
CA TYR A 271 10.95 33.38 -4.44
C TYR A 271 11.39 33.19 -2.98
N LEU A 272 12.13 32.13 -2.62
CA LEU A 272 12.74 31.97 -1.29
C LEU A 272 13.95 32.88 -1.11
N LEU A 273 14.66 33.20 -2.21
CA LEU A 273 15.74 34.21 -2.21
C LEU A 273 15.19 35.63 -2.04
N ALA A 274 13.98 35.92 -2.51
CA ALA A 274 13.35 37.24 -2.41
C ALA A 274 12.77 37.57 -1.02
N VAL A 275 12.71 36.61 -0.09
CA VAL A 275 12.26 36.83 1.30
C VAL A 275 13.46 36.96 2.27
N LEU A 276 14.69 36.73 1.77
CA LEU A 276 15.94 36.79 2.54
C LEU A 276 16.84 38.00 2.18
N LEU A 277 16.33 38.95 1.38
CA LEU A 277 16.96 40.24 1.05
C LEU A 277 16.01 41.38 1.40
#